data_AF-A0A9E0TE34-F1
#
_entry.id   AF-A0A9E0TE34-F1
#
_cell.length_a   1.000
_cell.length_b   1.000
_cell.length_c   1.000
_cell.angle_alpha   90.00
_cell.angle_beta   90.00
_cell.angle_gamma   90.00
#
_symmetry.space_group_name_H-M   'P 1'
#
loop_
_entity.id
_entity.type
_entity.pdbx_description
1 polymer ?
#
loop_
_entity_poly.entity_id
_entity_poly.type
_entity_poly.pdbx_seq_one_letter_code
_entity_poly.pdbx_strand_id
1 'polypeptide(L)'
;SCADESTLTISGFNSALGNKSFKEKRDRTDSKGREVGYKNGLKLNAELATAEAWSVAQIDTRTTKLVGQVMGLFAMTEGQPCA
;
A
#
# COMPACT_ATOMS: atom_id res chain seq x y z
N SER A 1 -23.28 1.04 12.41
CA SER A 1 -22.57 1.31 11.15
C SER A 1 -21.12 1.60 11.49
N CYS A 2 -20.30 0.54 11.52
CA CYS A 2 -18.92 0.64 11.95
C CYS A 2 -18.10 1.26 10.82
N ALA A 3 -17.58 2.46 11.06
CA ALA A 3 -16.49 3.03 10.29
C ALA A 3 -15.21 2.34 10.77
N ASP A 4 -14.84 1.27 10.08
CA ASP A 4 -13.51 0.67 10.18
C ASP A 4 -12.71 1.08 8.94
N GLU A 5 -11.39 1.13 9.05
CA GLU A 5 -10.41 1.68 8.07
C GLU A 5 -10.23 3.21 8.03
N SER A 6 -9.48 3.71 9.01
CA SER A 6 -8.49 4.75 8.69
C SER A 6 -7.33 4.66 9.66
N THR A 7 -6.18 4.13 9.21
CA THR A 7 -4.81 4.67 9.43
C THR A 7 -3.73 3.63 9.16
N LEU A 8 -3.27 3.54 7.91
CA LEU A 8 -1.86 3.22 7.65
C LEU A 8 -1.43 3.72 6.27
N THR A 9 -1.25 5.03 6.10
CA THR A 9 -0.47 5.54 4.96
C THR A 9 0.24 6.83 5.35
N ILE A 10 1.57 6.77 5.35
CA ILE A 10 2.49 7.88 5.55
C ILE A 10 2.08 9.06 4.65
N SER A 11 1.77 10.17 5.33
CA SER A 11 1.52 11.56 4.95
C SER A 11 1.47 11.94 3.46
N GLY A 12 0.35 12.54 3.04
CA GLY A 12 0.31 13.48 1.89
C GLY A 12 -1.04 13.66 1.19
N PHE A 13 -1.85 12.61 1.05
CA PHE A 13 -3.05 12.64 0.18
C PHE A 13 -4.38 12.29 0.87
N ASN A 14 -4.39 12.22 2.20
CA ASN A 14 -5.50 11.63 2.96
C ASN A 14 -6.76 12.52 3.03
N SER A 15 -6.65 13.84 2.86
CA SER A 15 -7.82 14.73 2.98
C SER A 15 -8.86 14.56 1.86
N ALA A 16 -8.52 13.91 0.74
CA ALA A 16 -9.43 13.75 -0.40
C ALA A 16 -9.92 12.30 -0.65
N LEU A 17 -9.56 11.35 0.24
CA LEU A 17 -9.79 9.92 0.05
C LEU A 17 -10.65 9.27 1.15
N GLY A 18 -10.99 10.00 2.22
CA GLY A 18 -11.54 9.45 3.46
C GLY A 18 -12.82 8.62 3.36
N ASN A 19 -13.65 8.80 2.33
CA ASN A 19 -14.94 8.07 2.19
C ASN A 19 -15.14 7.37 0.84
N LYS A 20 -14.11 7.29 -0.01
CA LYS A 20 -14.23 6.67 -1.33
C LYS A 20 -14.08 5.15 -1.26
N SER A 21 -14.82 4.45 -2.12
CA SER A 21 -14.68 3.01 -2.28
C SER A 21 -13.26 2.64 -2.74
N PHE A 22 -12.85 1.40 -2.49
CA PHE A 22 -11.53 0.94 -2.91
C PHE A 22 -11.29 1.13 -4.42
N LYS A 23 -12.28 0.82 -5.26
CA LYS A 23 -12.19 1.00 -6.72
C LYS A 23 -11.98 2.46 -7.11
N GLU A 24 -12.69 3.39 -6.48
CA GLU A 24 -12.47 4.82 -6.69
C GLU A 24 -11.08 5.28 -6.26
N LYS A 25 -10.53 4.70 -5.18
CA LYS A 25 -9.15 4.99 -4.73
C LYS A 25 -8.12 4.40 -5.70
N ARG A 26 -8.36 3.19 -6.22
CA ARG A 26 -7.50 2.49 -7.18
C ARG A 26 -7.42 3.23 -8.50
N ASP A 27 -8.57 3.60 -9.04
CA ASP A 27 -8.72 4.17 -10.39
C ASP A 27 -8.69 5.71 -10.39
N ARG A 28 -8.33 6.33 -9.26
CA ARG A 28 -8.31 7.80 -9.15
C ARG A 28 -7.35 8.42 -10.15
N THR A 29 -7.86 9.38 -10.91
CA THR A 29 -7.08 10.28 -11.75
C THR A 29 -7.12 11.72 -11.25
N ASP A 30 -6.12 12.52 -11.62
CA ASP A 30 -6.14 13.96 -11.39
C ASP A 30 -6.86 14.72 -12.52
N SER A 31 -6.92 16.05 -12.42
CA SER A 31 -7.54 16.91 -13.45
C SER A 31 -6.85 16.86 -14.81
N LYS A 32 -5.65 16.28 -14.90
CA LYS A 32 -4.90 16.07 -16.14
C LYS A 32 -5.00 14.62 -16.64
N GLY A 33 -5.85 13.80 -16.02
CA GLY A 33 -6.04 12.39 -16.39
C GLY A 33 -4.92 11.46 -15.94
N ARG A 34 -3.99 11.91 -15.08
CA ARG A 34 -2.88 11.08 -14.59
C ARG A 34 -3.37 10.18 -13.47
N GLU A 35 -2.96 8.92 -13.49
CA GLU A 35 -3.28 7.94 -12.43
C GLU A 35 -2.57 8.32 -11.13
N VAL A 36 -3.33 8.83 -10.17
CA VAL A 36 -2.84 9.24 -8.84
C VAL A 36 -3.34 8.32 -7.72
N GLY A 37 -4.18 7.35 -8.07
CA GLY A 37 -4.63 6.26 -7.21
C GLY A 37 -3.60 5.13 -7.09
N TYR A 38 -4.07 3.93 -6.76
CA TYR A 38 -3.18 2.76 -6.67
C TYR A 38 -2.59 2.31 -8.01
N LYS A 39 -3.14 2.76 -9.13
CA LYS A 39 -2.56 2.58 -10.47
C LYS A 39 -1.41 3.54 -10.82
N ASN A 40 -0.88 4.28 -9.84
CA ASN A 40 0.20 5.25 -10.05
C ASN A 40 1.58 4.70 -10.48
N GLY A 41 1.68 3.43 -10.89
CA GLY A 41 2.93 2.82 -11.35
C GLY A 41 3.95 2.52 -10.25
N LEU A 42 3.67 2.79 -8.98
CA LEU A 42 4.55 2.39 -7.89
C LEU A 42 4.53 0.87 -7.74
N LYS A 43 5.71 0.24 -7.75
CA LYS A 43 5.85 -1.21 -7.53
C LYS A 43 5.21 -1.67 -6.22
N LEU A 44 5.23 -0.80 -5.19
CA LEU A 44 4.58 -1.04 -3.90
C LEU A 44 3.05 -1.25 -4.03
N ASN A 45 2.42 -0.61 -5.02
CA ASN A 45 0.98 -0.66 -5.27
C ASN A 45 0.60 -1.65 -6.37
N ALA A 46 1.56 -2.39 -6.96
CA ALA A 46 1.29 -3.29 -8.08
C ALA A 46 0.14 -4.28 -7.79
N GLU A 47 0.09 -4.82 -6.56
CA GLU A 47 -0.99 -5.71 -6.12
C GLU A 47 -2.33 -4.98 -5.95
N LEU A 48 -2.31 -3.75 -5.47
CA LEU A 48 -3.51 -2.92 -5.31
C LEU A 48 -4.08 -2.46 -6.67
N ALA A 49 -3.21 -2.24 -7.65
CA ALA A 49 -3.57 -1.76 -8.98
C ALA A 49 -4.46 -2.75 -9.74
N THR A 50 -4.34 -4.04 -9.44
CA THR A 50 -5.11 -5.12 -10.08
C THR A 50 -6.13 -5.78 -9.15
N ALA A 51 -6.12 -5.46 -7.86
CA ALA A 51 -7.08 -6.01 -6.92
C ALA A 51 -8.50 -5.47 -7.21
N GLU A 52 -9.50 -6.32 -7.03
CA GLU A 52 -10.92 -5.96 -7.18
C GLU A 52 -11.58 -5.55 -5.86
N ALA A 53 -11.01 -6.03 -4.75
CA ALA A 53 -11.46 -5.77 -3.40
C ALA A 53 -10.27 -5.50 -2.49
N TRP A 54 -10.56 -4.90 -1.34
CA TRP A 54 -9.61 -4.63 -0.28
C TRP A 54 -10.25 -5.02 1.05
N SER A 55 -10.03 -6.28 1.42
CA SER A 55 -10.54 -6.89 2.64
C SER A 55 -9.45 -6.94 3.71
N VAL A 56 -9.87 -7.12 4.97
CA VAL A 56 -8.97 -7.33 6.11
C VAL A 56 -7.95 -8.44 5.83
N ALA A 57 -8.38 -9.57 5.28
CA ALA A 57 -7.48 -10.67 4.93
C ALA A 57 -6.40 -10.27 3.89
N GLN A 58 -6.72 -9.39 2.94
CA GLN A 58 -5.75 -8.88 1.96
C GLN A 58 -4.79 -7.87 2.61
N ILE A 59 -5.27 -7.07 3.56
CA ILE A 59 -4.44 -6.17 4.36
C ILE A 59 -3.42 -6.97 5.15
N ASP A 60 -3.84 -8.02 5.86
CA ASP A 60 -2.95 -8.87 6.66
C ASP A 60 -1.91 -9.58 5.80
N THR A 61 -2.34 -10.15 4.68
CA THR A 61 -1.46 -10.84 3.72
C THR A 61 -0.40 -9.88 3.18
N ARG A 62 -0.81 -8.68 2.74
CA ARG A 62 0.12 -7.69 2.21
C ARG A 62 1.07 -7.17 3.30
N THR A 63 0.56 -6.93 4.50
CA THR A 63 1.37 -6.44 5.63
C THR A 63 2.46 -7.45 5.95
N THR A 64 2.10 -8.73 6.07
CA THR A 64 3.05 -9.82 6.32
C THR A 64 4.12 -9.89 5.23
N LYS A 65 3.73 -9.78 3.96
CA LYS A 65 4.65 -9.74 2.83
C LYS A 65 5.64 -8.58 2.90
N LEU A 66 5.14 -7.36 3.12
CA LEU A 66 5.97 -6.16 3.18
C LEU A 66 6.94 -6.19 4.36
N VAL A 67 6.47 -6.64 5.53
CA VAL A 67 7.33 -6.84 6.70
C VAL A 67 8.43 -7.85 6.39
N GLY A 68 8.08 -9.00 5.79
CA GLY A 68 9.08 -10.00 5.39
C GLY A 68 10.14 -9.45 4.42
N GLN A 69 9.72 -8.63 3.45
CA GLN A 69 10.65 -7.97 2.53
C GLN A 69 11.58 -7.00 3.25
N VAL A 70 11.05 -6.15 4.13
CA VAL A 70 11.83 -5.19 4.92
C VAL A 70 12.81 -5.93 5.84
N MET A 71 12.34 -6.93 6.58
CA MET A 71 13.19 -7.74 7.46
C MET A 71 14.30 -8.44 6.68
N GLY A 72 14.03 -8.94 5.47
CA GLY A 72 15.06 -9.53 4.61
C GLY A 72 16.07 -8.51 4.07
N LEU A 73 15.62 -7.29 3.75
CA LEU A 73 16.50 -6.21 3.26
C LEU A 73 17.42 -5.64 4.36
N PHE A 74 16.91 -5.56 5.59
CA PHE A 74 17.63 -5.02 6.75
C PHE A 74 18.13 -6.11 7.69
N ALA A 75 18.12 -7.38 7.27
CA ALA A 75 18.78 -8.45 8.00
C ALA A 75 20.27 -8.13 8.08
N MET A 76 20.70 -7.58 9.22
CA MET A 76 22.12 -7.41 9.52
C MET A 76 22.72 -8.82 9.54
N THR A 77 23.70 -9.05 8.68
CA THR A 77 24.57 -10.21 8.80
C THR A 77 25.38 -10.00 10.07
N GLU A 78 24.86 -10.46 11.20
CA GLU A 78 25.69 -10.68 12.39
C GLU A 78 26.68 -11.80 12.03
N GLY A 79 27.89 -11.41 11.64
CA GLY A 79 28.99 -12.33 11.39
C GLY A 79 29.58 -12.28 9.98
N GLN A 80 29.95 -11.11 9.46
CA GLN A 80 31.07 -11.07 8.53
C GLN A 80 32.36 -10.99 9.36
N PRO A 81 33.10 -12.10 9.57
CA PRO A 81 34.42 -12.01 10.18
C PRO A 81 35.31 -11.17 9.27
N CYS A 82 35.98 -10.19 9.88
CA CYS A 82 36.98 -9.38 9.20
C CYS A 82 38.08 -10.30 8.65
N ALA A 83 38.34 -10.24 7.35
CA ALA A 83 39.53 -10.82 6.72
C ALA A 83 40.72 -9.86 6.86
#